data_AF-A0A662VAM1-F1
#
_entry.id   AF-A0A662VAM1-F1
#
_cell.length_a   1.000
_cell.length_b   1.000
_cell.length_c   1.000
_cell.angle_alpha   90.00
_cell.angle_beta   90.00
_cell.angle_gamma   90.00
#
_symmetry.space_group_name_H-M   'P 1'
#
loop_
_entity.id
_entity.type
_entity.pdbx_description
1 polymer ?
#
loop_
_entity_poly.entity_id
_entity_poly.type
_entity_poly.pdbx_seq_one_letter_code
_entity_poly.pdbx_strand_id
1 'polypeptide(L)'
;MKTKGFLYATSWIEHFRRVSPRRRRGYLRKFSRYFTRISQYLEHTRIFRETNALARFIELHNPAVVLIDNKLVNNVQHINALIIPESLIRLRHHARLMLVADNLANYFRIVLRDRPKIFREELKRFEK
;
A
#
# COMPACT_ATOMS: atom_id res chain seq x y z
N MET A 1 -1.69 9.30 15.01
CA MET A 1 -2.76 8.31 14.71
C MET A 1 -3.60 8.84 13.52
N LYS A 2 -4.05 8.01 12.57
CA LYS A 2 -4.77 8.53 11.38
C LYS A 2 -6.15 9.10 11.76
N THR A 3 -6.54 10.19 11.12
CA THR A 3 -7.75 10.95 11.45
C THR A 3 -9.04 10.27 10.92
N LYS A 4 -10.21 10.75 11.38
CA LYS A 4 -11.51 10.36 10.81
C LYS A 4 -11.58 10.59 9.30
N GLY A 5 -10.92 11.65 8.80
CA GLY A 5 -10.83 11.97 7.37
C GLY A 5 -10.19 10.84 6.55
N PHE A 6 -9.13 10.20 7.07
CA PHE A 6 -8.51 9.05 6.42
C PHE A 6 -9.46 7.85 6.33
N LEU A 7 -10.18 7.53 7.42
CA LEU A 7 -11.16 6.43 7.40
C LEU A 7 -12.27 6.69 6.38
N TYR A 8 -12.77 7.93 6.32
CA TYR A 8 -13.79 8.31 5.35
C TYR A 8 -13.26 8.18 3.91
N ALA A 9 -12.06 8.71 3.62
CA ALA A 9 -11.44 8.65 2.30
C ALA A 9 -11.15 7.22 1.82
N THR A 10 -10.94 6.28 2.75
CA THR A 10 -10.62 4.87 2.46
C THR A 10 -11.80 3.91 2.68
N SER A 11 -12.97 4.41 3.07
CA SER A 11 -14.15 3.60 3.43
C SER A 11 -14.64 2.68 2.30
N TRP A 12 -14.61 3.20 1.06
CA TRP A 12 -15.06 2.52 -0.15
C TRP A 12 -14.05 1.47 -0.67
N ILE A 13 -12.82 1.45 -0.16
CA ILE A 13 -11.78 0.53 -0.61
C ILE A 13 -12.15 -0.88 -0.14
N GLU A 14 -12.14 -1.81 -1.10
CA GLU A 14 -12.36 -3.22 -0.88
C GLU A 14 -11.02 -3.97 -1.03
N HIS A 15 -10.92 -5.17 -0.45
CA HIS A 15 -9.77 -6.00 -0.72
C HIS A 15 -9.81 -6.43 -2.19
N PHE A 16 -8.73 -6.17 -2.95
CA PHE A 16 -8.69 -6.42 -4.40
C PHE A 16 -9.10 -7.84 -4.80
N ARG A 17 -8.78 -8.84 -3.97
CA ARG A 17 -9.14 -10.25 -4.22
C ARG A 17 -10.65 -10.50 -4.18
N ARG A 18 -11.39 -9.74 -3.38
CA ARG A 18 -12.86 -9.82 -3.26
C ARG A 18 -13.58 -9.13 -4.44
N VAL A 19 -12.89 -8.26 -5.17
CA VAL A 19 -13.46 -7.61 -6.35
C VAL A 19 -13.58 -8.62 -7.50
N SER A 20 -14.81 -8.80 -7.98
CA SER A 20 -15.11 -9.70 -9.11
C SER A 20 -14.23 -9.39 -10.34
N PRO A 21 -13.76 -10.40 -11.09
CA PRO A 21 -12.86 -10.20 -12.23
C PRO A 21 -13.34 -9.16 -13.24
N ARG A 22 -14.64 -9.17 -13.57
CA ARG A 22 -15.28 -8.22 -14.50
C ARG A 22 -15.17 -6.76 -14.04
N ARG A 23 -15.20 -6.52 -12.72
CA ARG A 23 -15.15 -5.16 -12.13
C ARG A 23 -13.74 -4.68 -11.81
N ARG A 24 -12.72 -5.55 -11.79
CA ARG A 24 -11.35 -5.21 -11.37
C ARG A 24 -10.75 -4.03 -12.12
N ARG A 25 -10.92 -3.98 -13.46
CA ARG A 25 -10.38 -2.89 -14.29
C ARG A 25 -11.00 -1.54 -13.91
N GLY A 26 -12.33 -1.49 -13.78
CA GLY A 26 -13.05 -0.29 -13.36
C GLY A 26 -12.71 0.12 -11.92
N TYR A 27 -12.61 -0.85 -11.03
CA TYR A 27 -12.23 -0.65 -9.63
C TYR A 27 -10.82 -0.05 -9.51
N LEU A 28 -9.82 -0.58 -10.21
CA LEU A 28 -8.46 -0.06 -10.17
C LEU A 28 -8.35 1.33 -10.79
N ARG A 29 -9.10 1.61 -11.86
CA ARG A 29 -9.20 2.95 -12.43
C ARG A 29 -9.79 3.94 -11.42
N LYS A 30 -10.82 3.52 -10.68
CA LYS A 30 -11.38 4.32 -9.57
C LYS A 30 -10.32 4.52 -8.49
N PHE A 31 -9.66 3.46 -8.04
CA PHE A 31 -8.60 3.53 -7.03
C PHE A 31 -7.50 4.51 -7.39
N SER A 32 -6.94 4.41 -8.60
CA SER A 32 -5.90 5.31 -9.05
C SER A 32 -6.35 6.78 -9.04
N ARG A 33 -7.58 7.07 -9.48
CA ARG A 33 -8.14 8.43 -9.47
C ARG A 33 -8.32 8.98 -8.06
N TYR A 34 -8.83 8.17 -7.15
CA TYR A 34 -9.07 8.59 -5.76
C TYR A 34 -7.81 8.56 -4.89
N PHE A 35 -6.71 7.93 -5.36
CA PHE A 35 -5.48 7.83 -4.60
C PHE A 35 -4.88 9.20 -4.28
N THR A 36 -5.01 10.20 -5.17
CA THR A 36 -4.58 11.59 -4.87
C THR A 36 -5.23 12.15 -3.60
N ARG A 37 -6.49 11.77 -3.31
CA ARG A 37 -7.17 12.16 -2.07
C ARG A 37 -6.71 11.32 -0.87
N ILE A 38 -6.22 10.11 -1.09
CA ILE A 38 -5.71 9.25 -0.01
C ILE A 38 -4.27 9.65 0.34
N SER A 39 -3.46 9.99 -0.66
CA SER A 39 -2.04 10.32 -0.52
C SER A 39 -1.79 11.57 0.32
N GLN A 40 -2.74 12.51 0.41
CA GLN A 40 -2.65 13.64 1.34
C GLN A 40 -2.52 13.21 2.81
N TYR A 41 -3.00 12.01 3.16
CA TYR A 41 -2.88 11.43 4.49
C TYR A 41 -1.63 10.56 4.66
N LEU A 42 -0.83 10.36 3.61
CA LEU A 42 0.37 9.56 3.62
C LEU A 42 1.59 10.48 3.53
N GLU A 43 2.58 10.24 4.39
CA GLU A 43 3.81 11.02 4.36
C GLU A 43 4.67 10.59 3.17
N HIS A 44 4.88 9.28 3.05
CA HIS A 44 5.55 8.68 1.92
C HIS A 44 4.67 7.65 1.21
N THR A 45 4.88 7.50 -0.09
CA THR A 45 4.33 6.40 -0.88
C THR A 45 5.40 5.94 -1.86
N ARG A 46 5.79 4.67 -1.81
CA ARG A 46 6.86 4.10 -2.66
C ARG A 46 6.48 2.70 -3.10
N ILE A 47 6.95 2.31 -4.29
CA ILE A 47 6.80 0.94 -4.80
C ILE A 47 8.18 0.31 -4.90
N PHE A 48 8.42 -0.70 -4.06
CA PHE A 48 9.65 -1.47 -4.09
C PHE A 48 9.45 -2.77 -4.88
N ARG A 49 10.43 -3.10 -5.72
CA ARG A 49 10.49 -4.40 -6.43
C ARG A 49 11.43 -5.39 -5.74
N GLU A 50 12.25 -4.91 -4.82
CA GLU A 50 13.25 -5.67 -4.08
C GLU A 50 13.07 -5.43 -2.59
N THR A 51 13.14 -6.51 -1.81
CA THR A 51 12.97 -6.48 -0.35
C THR A 51 14.11 -5.72 0.34
N ASN A 52 15.33 -5.79 -0.19
CA ASN A 52 16.49 -5.05 0.36
C ASN A 52 16.29 -3.52 0.26
N ALA A 53 15.68 -3.04 -0.83
CA ALA A 53 15.38 -1.62 -0.99
C ALA A 53 14.28 -1.17 -0.01
N LEU A 54 13.28 -2.02 0.23
CA LEU A 54 12.26 -1.79 1.26
C LEU A 54 12.89 -1.72 2.66
N ALA A 55 13.74 -2.67 3.02
CA ALA A 55 14.38 -2.72 4.34
C ALA A 55 15.19 -1.44 4.62
N ARG A 56 16.06 -1.03 3.68
CA ARG A 56 16.81 0.24 3.79
C ARG A 56 15.91 1.46 3.93
N PHE A 57 14.77 1.49 3.23
CA PHE A 57 13.82 2.59 3.34
C PHE A 57 13.17 2.65 4.72
N ILE A 58 12.81 1.49 5.28
CA ILE A 58 12.26 1.42 6.64
C ILE A 58 13.33 1.86 7.66
N GLU A 59 14.56 1.36 7.56
CA GLU A 59 15.66 1.76 8.46
C GLU A 59 15.95 3.26 8.42
N LEU A 60 16.03 3.84 7.22
CA LEU A 60 16.24 5.27 7.03
C LEU A 60 15.18 6.13 7.74
N HIS A 61 13.92 5.71 7.70
CA HIS A 61 12.81 6.43 8.34
C HIS A 61 12.58 6.03 9.80
N ASN A 62 13.26 5.00 10.28
CA ASN A 62 13.23 4.50 11.65
C ASN A 62 11.82 4.53 12.31
N PRO A 63 10.80 3.88 11.71
CA PRO A 63 9.44 3.94 12.22
C PRO A 63 9.30 3.12 13.50
N ALA A 64 8.48 3.61 14.44
CA ALA A 64 8.18 2.87 15.67
C ALA A 64 7.42 1.56 15.42
N VAL A 65 6.61 1.49 14.35
CA VAL A 65 5.74 0.35 14.03
C VAL A 65 5.76 0.08 12.53
N VAL A 66 5.87 -1.19 12.15
CA VAL A 66 5.75 -1.66 10.77
C VAL A 66 4.59 -2.65 10.68
N LEU A 67 3.58 -2.29 9.88
CA LEU A 67 2.49 -3.20 9.52
C LEU A 67 2.89 -3.92 8.23
N ILE A 68 2.83 -5.26 8.20
CA ILE A 68 3.34 -6.02 7.06
C ILE A 68 2.52 -7.27 6.75
N ASP A 69 2.42 -7.62 5.47
CA ASP A 69 1.84 -8.91 5.03
C ASP A 69 2.66 -10.04 5.68
N ASN A 70 1.95 -11.05 6.22
CA ASN A 70 2.55 -12.21 6.88
C ASN A 70 3.69 -12.85 6.09
N LYS A 71 3.60 -12.85 4.75
CA LYS A 71 4.59 -13.46 3.86
C LYS A 71 5.92 -12.71 3.80
N LEU A 72 5.92 -11.43 4.15
CA LEU A 72 7.10 -10.56 4.07
C LEU A 72 7.76 -10.32 5.44
N VAL A 73 7.20 -10.86 6.53
CA VAL A 73 7.70 -10.66 7.89
C VAL A 73 9.19 -10.98 7.98
N ASN A 74 9.60 -12.16 7.48
CA ASN A 74 11.00 -12.61 7.52
C ASN A 74 11.97 -11.64 6.82
N ASN A 75 11.50 -10.83 5.87
CA ASN A 75 12.33 -9.87 5.16
C ASN A 75 12.66 -8.60 5.97
N VAL A 76 11.96 -8.36 7.09
CA VAL A 76 12.11 -7.15 7.90
C VAL A 76 12.30 -7.42 9.40
N GLN A 77 12.44 -8.69 9.80
CA GLN A 77 12.60 -9.08 11.22
C GLN A 77 13.84 -8.49 11.88
N HIS A 78 14.87 -8.16 11.11
CA HIS A 78 16.12 -7.56 11.60
C HIS A 78 16.01 -6.06 11.87
N ILE A 79 14.91 -5.43 11.47
CA ILE A 79 14.73 -3.98 11.60
C ILE A 79 14.32 -3.65 13.04
N ASN A 80 14.89 -2.57 13.58
CA ASN A 80 14.60 -2.07 14.93
C ASN A 80 13.24 -1.34 15.01
N ALA A 81 12.15 -2.07 14.78
CA ALA A 81 10.78 -1.56 14.84
C ALA A 81 9.82 -2.64 15.36
N LEU A 82 8.69 -2.23 15.94
CA LEU A 82 7.63 -3.17 16.28
C LEU A 82 6.97 -3.71 15.01
N ILE A 83 7.23 -4.97 14.67
CA ILE A 83 6.63 -5.63 13.51
C ILE A 83 5.26 -6.21 13.90
N ILE A 84 4.21 -5.77 13.20
CA ILE A 84 2.85 -6.28 13.35
C ILE A 84 2.44 -6.96 12.04
N PRO A 85 2.45 -8.30 11.98
CA PRO A 85 1.91 -9.06 10.87
C PRO A 85 0.43 -8.76 10.61
N GLU A 86 0.00 -8.84 9.37
CA GLU A 86 -1.39 -8.61 8.94
C GLU A 86 -2.40 -9.40 9.78
N SER A 87 -2.10 -10.67 10.09
CA SER A 87 -2.98 -11.52 10.91
C SER A 87 -3.16 -11.04 12.35
N LEU A 88 -2.28 -10.17 12.86
CA LEU A 88 -2.35 -9.63 14.22
C LEU A 88 -2.91 -8.20 14.28
N ILE A 89 -3.33 -7.64 13.15
CA ILE A 89 -3.88 -6.28 13.10
C ILE A 89 -5.27 -6.23 13.72
N ARG A 90 -5.40 -5.50 14.83
CA ARG A 90 -6.68 -5.28 15.53
C ARG A 90 -7.29 -3.90 15.27
N LEU A 91 -6.46 -2.90 14.96
CA LEU A 91 -6.91 -1.52 14.81
C LEU A 91 -7.46 -1.26 13.40
N ARG A 92 -8.67 -0.67 13.31
CA ARG A 92 -9.33 -0.37 12.03
C ARG A 92 -8.48 0.51 11.09
N HIS A 93 -7.78 1.50 11.63
CA HIS A 93 -6.90 2.36 10.83
C HIS A 93 -5.71 1.59 10.24
N HIS A 94 -5.15 0.64 10.99
CA HIS A 94 -4.06 -0.21 10.53
C HIS A 94 -4.55 -1.16 9.42
N ALA A 95 -5.72 -1.76 9.59
CA ALA A 95 -6.33 -2.60 8.56
C ALA A 95 -6.60 -1.79 7.27
N ARG A 96 -7.02 -0.53 7.38
CA ARG A 96 -7.20 0.36 6.22
C ARG A 96 -5.89 0.72 5.54
N LEU A 97 -4.81 0.95 6.29
CA LEU A 97 -3.48 1.17 5.71
C LEU A 97 -2.99 -0.05 4.93
N MET A 98 -3.16 -1.25 5.49
CA MET A 98 -2.84 -2.49 4.78
C MET A 98 -3.68 -2.66 3.51
N LEU A 99 -4.98 -2.37 3.55
CA LEU A 99 -5.83 -2.41 2.36
C LEU A 99 -5.36 -1.42 1.28
N VAL A 100 -4.96 -0.21 1.66
CA VAL A 100 -4.40 0.77 0.71
C VAL A 100 -3.12 0.22 0.08
N ALA A 101 -2.21 -0.33 0.89
CA ALA A 101 -0.95 -0.92 0.42
C ALA A 101 -1.18 -2.12 -0.53
N ASP A 102 -2.06 -3.06 -0.19
CA ASP A 102 -2.41 -4.22 -1.04
C ASP A 102 -3.01 -3.77 -2.38
N ASN A 103 -3.93 -2.79 -2.36
CA ASN A 103 -4.52 -2.28 -3.58
C ASN A 103 -3.50 -1.53 -4.46
N LEU A 104 -2.56 -0.82 -3.84
CA LEU A 104 -1.48 -0.14 -4.53
C LEU A 104 -0.52 -1.15 -5.20
N ALA A 105 -0.12 -2.20 -4.47
CA ALA A 105 0.70 -3.27 -5.01
C ALA A 105 0.00 -3.98 -6.19
N ASN A 106 -1.30 -4.29 -6.07
CA ASN A 106 -2.06 -4.89 -7.15
C ASN A 106 -2.25 -3.96 -8.35
N TYR A 107 -2.45 -2.66 -8.13
CA TYR A 107 -2.51 -1.67 -9.19
C TYR A 107 -1.21 -1.67 -10.01
N PHE A 108 -0.06 -1.51 -9.34
CA PHE A 108 1.23 -1.46 -10.02
C PHE A 108 1.64 -2.80 -10.64
N ARG A 109 1.27 -3.93 -10.04
CA ARG A 109 1.42 -5.25 -10.67
C ARG A 109 0.70 -5.33 -12.01
N ILE A 110 -0.52 -4.81 -12.09
CA ILE A 110 -1.32 -4.81 -13.32
C ILE A 110 -0.80 -3.79 -14.33
N VAL A 111 -0.39 -2.60 -13.89
CA VAL A 111 0.25 -1.61 -14.77
C VAL A 111 1.53 -2.19 -15.38
N LEU A 112 2.40 -2.81 -14.58
CA LEU A 112 3.64 -3.41 -15.05
C LEU A 112 3.38 -4.52 -16.08
N ARG A 113 2.38 -5.38 -15.82
CA ARG A 113 2.03 -6.50 -16.70
C ARG A 113 1.38 -6.04 -18.01
N ASP A 114 0.38 -5.17 -17.92
CA ASP A 114 -0.48 -4.84 -19.07
C ASP A 114 0.06 -3.64 -19.87
N ARG A 115 0.76 -2.70 -19.21
CA ARG A 115 1.20 -1.42 -19.77
C ARG A 115 2.57 -0.98 -19.21
N PRO A 116 3.64 -1.75 -19.45
CA PRO A 116 4.96 -1.47 -18.87
C PRO A 116 5.53 -0.11 -19.27
N LYS A 117 5.19 0.40 -20.47
CA LYS A 117 5.68 1.70 -20.99
C LYS A 117 5.32 2.88 -20.09
N ILE A 118 4.13 2.88 -19.49
CA ILE A 118 3.65 3.97 -18.62
C ILE A 118 3.97 3.75 -17.14
N PHE A 119 4.60 2.61 -16.78
CA PHE A 119 4.85 2.25 -15.39
C PHE A 119 5.65 3.33 -14.65
N ARG A 120 6.71 3.86 -15.29
CA ARG A 120 7.56 4.91 -14.70
C ARG A 120 6.79 6.23 -14.48
N GLU A 121 5.91 6.60 -15.42
CA GLU A 121 5.10 7.80 -15.32
C GLU A 121 4.07 7.68 -14.19
N GLU A 122 3.42 6.52 -14.11
CA GLU A 122 2.48 6.19 -13.03
C GLU A 122 3.19 6.17 -11.66
N LEU A 123 4.42 5.65 -11.57
CA LEU A 123 5.20 5.73 -10.33
C LEU A 123 5.41 7.18 -9.90
N LYS A 124 5.91 8.03 -10.80
CA LYS A 124 6.12 9.46 -10.51
C LYS A 124 4.86 10.16 -10.01
N ARG A 125 3.68 9.74 -10.47
CA ARG A 125 2.41 10.33 -10.03
C ARG A 125 2.02 9.94 -8.59
N PHE A 126 2.40 8.74 -8.15
CA PHE A 126 2.03 8.22 -6.84
C PHE A 126 3.11 8.42 -5.78
N GLU A 127 4.36 8.53 -6.22
CA GLU A 127 5.50 8.64 -5.32
C GLU A 127 5.63 10.06 -4.77
N LYS A 128 5.65 10.13 -3.43
CA LYS A 128 5.89 11.32 -2.59
C LYS A 128 6.90 10.94 -1.53
#